data_AF-G9XMD7-F1
#
_entry.id   AF-G9XMD7-F1
#
_cell.length_a   1.000
_cell.length_b   1.000
_cell.length_c   1.000
_cell.angle_alpha   90.00
_cell.angle_beta   90.00
_cell.angle_gamma   90.00
#
_symmetry.space_group_name_H-M   'P 1'
#
loop_
_entity.id
_entity.type
_entity.pdbx_description
1 polymer ?
#
loop_
_entity_poly.entity_id
_entity_poly.type
_entity_poly.pdbx_seq_one_letter_code
_entity_poly.pdbx_strand_id
1 'polypeptide(L)'
;MREGVPSIINPYDAHALEEAIRLKEKMGGKVTIVTMGPPQAKEALRKAMSFGADRAILLSDRAFGGSDSLATAYIITQAILKINETDPVDLVLAGKEAIDGDTAQTGPGIACRLGFPQLTYVIKVTDINKDTITVQRKLETGKEVVQAKLPALLTVEKELNDLRYASLPNMMKAASYEPEMIDSKSFEFDVTQMGLKGSPTSVNKIFAPPARSGGETFDGTKDPQGVAAQVVEKMFQHNIIMVNPAAKGGNR
;
A
#
# COMPACT_ATOMS: atom_id res chain seq x y z
N MET A 1 5.19 -22.64 0.36
CA MET A 1 4.76 -21.92 1.59
C MET A 1 3.64 -20.95 1.20
N ARG A 2 2.46 -21.08 1.81
CA ARG A 2 1.14 -20.50 1.44
C ARG A 2 0.24 -21.39 0.54
N GLU A 3 0.21 -22.70 0.76
CA GLU A 3 -0.95 -23.49 0.32
C GLU A 3 -2.11 -23.25 1.29
N GLY A 4 -3.28 -22.87 0.77
CA GLY A 4 -4.52 -22.73 1.54
C GLY A 4 -4.77 -21.37 2.21
N VAL A 5 -3.90 -20.37 2.06
CA VAL A 5 -4.18 -19.00 2.54
C VAL A 5 -4.94 -18.25 1.43
N PRO A 6 -6.17 -17.77 1.69
CA PRO A 6 -6.95 -17.05 0.69
C PRO A 6 -6.26 -15.74 0.32
N SER A 7 -6.21 -15.45 -0.98
CA SER A 7 -5.74 -14.15 -1.48
C SER A 7 -6.78 -13.08 -1.15
N ILE A 8 -6.35 -12.00 -0.50
CA ILE A 8 -7.21 -10.88 -0.11
C ILE A 8 -6.73 -9.60 -0.77
N ILE A 9 -7.61 -8.61 -0.87
CA ILE A 9 -7.21 -7.23 -1.16
C ILE A 9 -6.24 -6.81 -0.05
N ASN A 10 -5.09 -6.27 -0.44
CA ASN A 10 -4.13 -5.73 0.50
C ASN A 10 -4.81 -4.69 1.41
N PRO A 11 -4.65 -4.77 2.75
CA PRO A 11 -5.38 -3.90 3.66
C PRO A 11 -5.20 -2.41 3.38
N TYR A 12 -4.00 -1.95 3.03
CA TYR A 12 -3.77 -0.55 2.71
C TYR A 12 -4.50 -0.12 1.42
N ASP A 13 -4.55 -0.99 0.41
CA ASP A 13 -5.29 -0.73 -0.83
C ASP A 13 -6.80 -0.69 -0.60
N ALA A 14 -7.33 -1.42 0.39
CA ALA A 14 -8.73 -1.32 0.78
C ALA A 14 -9.07 0.09 1.29
N HIS A 15 -8.17 0.72 2.06
CA HIS A 15 -8.33 2.11 2.51
C HIS A 15 -8.18 3.11 1.36
N ALA A 16 -7.29 2.81 0.40
CA ALA A 16 -7.14 3.62 -0.81
C ALA A 16 -8.43 3.61 -1.65
N LEU A 17 -9.04 2.44 -1.81
CA LEU A 17 -10.31 2.26 -2.50
C LEU A 17 -11.46 2.97 -1.78
N GLU A 18 -11.56 2.80 -0.45
CA GLU A 18 -12.56 3.50 0.35
C GLU A 18 -12.45 5.02 0.18
N GLU A 19 -11.23 5.57 0.21
CA GLU A 19 -11.02 7.00 0.01
C GLU A 19 -11.43 7.43 -1.40
N ALA A 20 -11.07 6.65 -2.43
CA ALA A 20 -11.46 6.93 -3.80
C ALA A 20 -12.99 7.00 -3.94
N ILE A 21 -13.72 6.10 -3.29
CA ILE A 21 -15.18 6.08 -3.29
C ILE A 21 -15.75 7.29 -2.54
N ARG A 22 -15.20 7.64 -1.36
CA ARG A 22 -15.63 8.85 -0.61
C ARG A 22 -15.41 10.12 -1.42
N LEU A 23 -14.28 10.22 -2.11
CA LEU A 23 -13.97 11.35 -2.99
C LEU A 23 -14.95 11.41 -4.17
N LYS A 24 -15.27 10.27 -4.78
CA LYS A 24 -16.31 10.17 -5.82
C LYS A 24 -17.68 10.61 -5.30
N GLU A 25 -18.07 10.21 -4.10
CA GLU A 25 -19.34 10.61 -3.49
C GLU A 25 -19.39 12.12 -3.21
N LYS A 26 -18.27 12.72 -2.81
CA LYS A 26 -18.16 14.15 -2.48
C LYS A 26 -18.05 15.05 -3.71
N MET A 27 -17.27 14.65 -4.71
CA MET A 27 -16.86 15.50 -5.84
C MET A 27 -17.44 15.04 -7.19
N GLY A 28 -18.04 13.86 -7.24
CA GLY A 28 -18.34 13.16 -8.49
C GLY A 28 -17.10 12.50 -9.10
N GLY A 29 -17.23 12.07 -10.35
CA GLY A 29 -16.15 11.41 -11.08
C GLY A 29 -16.32 9.89 -11.18
N LYS A 30 -15.24 9.23 -11.62
CA LYS A 30 -15.19 7.78 -11.83
C LYS A 30 -14.01 7.18 -11.07
N VAL A 31 -14.20 6.00 -10.52
CA VAL A 31 -13.16 5.22 -9.85
C VAL A 31 -12.84 4.00 -10.71
N THR A 32 -11.63 3.98 -11.27
CA THR A 32 -11.09 2.82 -12.00
C THR A 32 -10.08 2.11 -11.10
N ILE A 33 -10.30 0.83 -10.82
CA ILE A 33 -9.36 0.00 -10.07
C ILE A 33 -8.46 -0.78 -11.04
N VAL A 34 -7.15 -0.77 -10.79
CA VAL A 34 -6.16 -1.45 -11.63
C VAL A 34 -5.34 -2.36 -10.74
N THR A 35 -5.17 -3.63 -11.15
CA THR A 35 -4.23 -4.55 -10.49
C THR A 35 -3.36 -5.23 -11.54
N MET A 36 -2.11 -5.50 -11.19
CA MET A 36 -1.24 -6.38 -11.94
C MET A 36 -1.14 -7.71 -11.21
N GLY A 37 -1.37 -8.82 -11.91
CA GLY A 37 -1.28 -10.12 -11.26
C GLY A 37 -1.78 -11.29 -12.12
N PRO A 38 -1.67 -12.51 -11.59
CA PRO A 38 -2.20 -13.70 -12.24
C PRO A 38 -3.74 -13.65 -12.40
N PRO A 39 -4.34 -14.48 -13.27
CA PRO A 39 -5.79 -14.50 -13.49
C PRO A 39 -6.66 -14.66 -12.24
N GLN A 40 -6.15 -15.30 -11.19
CA GLN A 40 -6.83 -15.40 -9.88
C GLN A 40 -7.08 -14.03 -9.21
N ALA A 41 -6.31 -12.98 -9.56
CA ALA A 41 -6.53 -11.63 -9.06
C ALA A 41 -7.87 -11.01 -9.51
N LYS A 42 -8.56 -11.62 -10.49
CA LYS A 42 -9.93 -11.26 -10.85
C LYS A 42 -10.89 -11.30 -9.66
N GLU A 43 -10.72 -12.26 -8.74
CA GLU A 43 -11.57 -12.36 -7.56
C GLU A 43 -11.41 -11.16 -6.63
N ALA A 44 -10.18 -10.69 -6.45
CA ALA A 44 -9.90 -9.47 -5.68
C ALA A 44 -10.51 -8.23 -6.35
N LEU A 45 -10.43 -8.11 -7.68
CA LEU A 45 -11.08 -7.04 -8.42
C LEU A 45 -12.60 -7.07 -8.30
N ARG A 46 -13.24 -8.25 -8.41
CA ARG A 46 -14.68 -8.39 -8.19
C ARG A 46 -15.05 -7.98 -6.77
N LYS A 47 -14.28 -8.40 -5.76
CA LYS A 47 -14.49 -7.93 -4.39
C LYS A 47 -14.36 -6.41 -4.28
N ALA A 48 -13.35 -5.82 -4.91
CA ALA A 48 -13.14 -4.36 -4.93
C ALA A 48 -14.31 -3.62 -5.61
N MET A 49 -14.84 -4.13 -6.73
CA MET A 49 -16.02 -3.59 -7.41
C MET A 49 -17.25 -3.54 -6.51
N SER A 50 -17.38 -4.47 -5.55
CA SER A 50 -18.52 -4.49 -4.61
C SER A 50 -18.58 -3.27 -3.69
N PHE A 51 -17.48 -2.52 -3.53
CA PHE A 51 -17.47 -1.30 -2.73
C PHE A 51 -18.00 -0.07 -3.49
N GLY A 52 -18.10 -0.11 -4.83
CA GLY A 52 -18.68 0.97 -5.64
C GLY A 52 -17.75 1.61 -6.68
N ALA A 53 -16.66 0.93 -7.05
CA ALA A 53 -15.85 1.30 -8.20
C ALA A 53 -16.63 1.16 -9.52
N ASP A 54 -16.23 1.89 -10.55
CA ASP A 54 -16.93 1.97 -11.84
C ASP A 54 -16.35 1.02 -12.88
N ARG A 55 -15.02 0.85 -12.87
CA ARG A 55 -14.29 0.04 -13.85
C ARG A 55 -13.19 -0.75 -13.15
N ALA A 56 -12.99 -2.00 -13.52
CA ALA A 56 -11.85 -2.80 -13.06
C ALA A 56 -11.01 -3.33 -14.22
N ILE A 57 -9.70 -3.19 -14.07
CA ILE A 57 -8.71 -3.59 -15.06
C ILE A 57 -7.69 -4.54 -14.42
N LEU A 58 -7.49 -5.69 -15.06
CA LEU A 58 -6.48 -6.67 -14.73
C LEU A 58 -5.36 -6.63 -15.77
N LEU A 59 -4.15 -6.24 -15.33
CA LEU A 59 -2.92 -6.38 -16.08
C LEU A 59 -2.38 -7.80 -15.84
N SER A 60 -2.56 -8.69 -16.81
CA SER A 60 -2.24 -10.11 -16.66
C SER A 60 -1.59 -10.68 -17.91
N ASP A 61 -0.29 -10.91 -17.82
CA ASP A 61 0.50 -11.61 -18.82
C ASP A 61 1.68 -12.32 -18.12
N ARG A 62 2.15 -13.44 -18.68
CA ARG A 62 3.40 -14.08 -18.23
C ARG A 62 4.60 -13.16 -18.40
N ALA A 63 4.59 -12.27 -19.39
CA ALA A 63 5.63 -11.27 -19.61
C ALA A 63 5.78 -10.28 -18.44
N PHE A 64 4.71 -10.05 -17.67
CA PHE A 64 4.73 -9.21 -16.47
C PHE A 64 5.23 -9.94 -15.23
N GLY A 65 5.33 -11.28 -15.29
CA GLY A 65 5.73 -12.12 -14.18
C GLY A 65 7.18 -11.89 -13.73
N GLY A 66 7.41 -12.03 -12.43
CA GLY A 66 8.73 -11.83 -11.82
C GLY A 66 9.21 -10.37 -11.83
N SER A 67 8.31 -9.41 -12.05
CA SER A 67 8.61 -7.99 -11.92
C SER A 67 8.96 -7.62 -10.48
N ASP A 68 10.04 -6.86 -10.28
CA ASP A 68 10.29 -6.13 -9.04
C ASP A 68 9.47 -4.84 -8.97
N SER A 69 9.71 -4.00 -7.95
CA SER A 69 8.99 -2.75 -7.76
C SER A 69 9.15 -1.77 -8.93
N LEU A 70 10.31 -1.72 -9.58
CA LEU A 70 10.60 -0.80 -10.68
C LEU A 70 9.87 -1.21 -11.96
N ALA A 71 9.91 -2.50 -12.29
CA ALA A 71 9.19 -3.07 -13.42
C ALA A 71 7.67 -3.05 -13.21
N THR A 72 7.21 -3.33 -11.99
CA THR A 72 5.78 -3.25 -11.62
C THR A 72 5.27 -1.82 -11.76
N ALA A 73 6.00 -0.83 -11.24
CA ALA A 73 5.64 0.57 -11.37
C ALA A 73 5.58 1.02 -12.85
N TYR A 74 6.49 0.52 -13.69
CA TYR A 74 6.46 0.79 -15.13
C TYR A 74 5.18 0.27 -15.79
N ILE A 75 4.84 -1.00 -15.58
CA ILE A 75 3.66 -1.64 -16.20
C ILE A 75 2.37 -0.94 -15.78
N ILE A 76 2.22 -0.63 -14.49
CA ILE A 76 1.06 0.11 -13.97
C ILE A 76 1.02 1.55 -14.52
N THR A 77 2.17 2.22 -14.65
CA THR A 77 2.24 3.56 -15.24
C THR A 77 1.74 3.57 -16.67
N GLN A 78 2.15 2.59 -17.50
CA GLN A 78 1.66 2.51 -18.88
C GLN A 78 0.14 2.28 -18.94
N ALA A 79 -0.41 1.47 -18.04
CA ALA A 79 -1.86 1.31 -17.93
C ALA A 79 -2.57 2.63 -17.54
N ILE A 80 -2.02 3.38 -16.58
CA ILE A 80 -2.57 4.69 -16.18
C ILE A 80 -2.54 5.67 -17.36
N LEU A 81 -1.43 5.75 -18.10
CA LEU A 81 -1.32 6.59 -19.29
C LEU A 81 -2.36 6.19 -20.34
N LYS A 82 -2.57 4.89 -20.55
CA LYS A 82 -3.58 4.40 -21.50
C LYS A 82 -5.00 4.76 -21.08
N ILE A 83 -5.31 4.64 -19.78
CA ILE A 83 -6.62 5.05 -19.23
C ILE A 83 -6.81 6.56 -19.41
N ASN A 84 -5.76 7.36 -19.18
CA ASN A 84 -5.79 8.81 -19.30
C ASN A 84 -6.11 9.32 -20.71
N GLU A 85 -5.93 8.51 -21.75
CA GLU A 85 -6.36 8.85 -23.12
C GLU A 85 -7.89 8.93 -23.26
N THR A 86 -8.64 8.16 -22.46
CA THR A 86 -10.12 8.09 -22.54
C THR A 86 -10.81 8.69 -21.34
N ASP A 87 -10.25 8.51 -20.15
CA ASP A 87 -10.75 9.01 -18.87
C ASP A 87 -9.59 9.74 -18.16
N PRO A 88 -9.55 11.09 -18.21
CA PRO A 88 -8.49 11.87 -17.58
C PRO A 88 -8.29 11.49 -16.10
N VAL A 89 -7.03 11.30 -15.70
CA VAL A 89 -6.65 10.84 -14.37
C VAL A 89 -6.16 12.03 -13.54
N ASP A 90 -7.03 12.50 -12.65
CA ASP A 90 -6.71 13.60 -11.72
C ASP A 90 -5.99 13.12 -10.45
N LEU A 91 -6.21 11.86 -10.05
CA LEU A 91 -5.70 11.33 -8.78
C LEU A 91 -5.41 9.84 -8.89
N VAL A 92 -4.22 9.43 -8.44
CA VAL A 92 -3.86 8.02 -8.26
C VAL A 92 -3.77 7.72 -6.77
N LEU A 93 -4.49 6.71 -6.32
CA LEU A 93 -4.50 6.25 -4.92
C LEU A 93 -3.91 4.84 -4.86
N ALA A 94 -2.95 4.65 -3.96
CA ALA A 94 -2.35 3.35 -3.65
C ALA A 94 -2.26 3.17 -2.13
N GLY A 95 -2.19 1.93 -1.67
CA GLY A 95 -1.78 1.63 -0.30
C GLY A 95 -0.32 2.03 -0.06
N LYS A 96 0.03 2.25 1.22
CA LYS A 96 1.41 2.52 1.65
C LYS A 96 2.39 1.46 1.14
N GLU A 97 2.04 0.19 1.34
CA GLU A 97 2.82 -0.98 0.95
C GLU A 97 1.89 -2.17 0.74
N ALA A 98 2.39 -3.23 0.10
CA ALA A 98 1.73 -4.53 0.06
C ALA A 98 2.34 -5.44 1.13
N ILE A 99 1.50 -6.13 1.90
CA ILE A 99 1.91 -6.94 3.07
C ILE A 99 2.68 -8.23 2.75
N ASP A 100 2.93 -8.49 1.47
CA ASP A 100 3.73 -9.61 0.98
C ASP A 100 5.17 -9.20 0.69
N GLY A 101 5.37 -8.04 0.06
CA GLY A 101 6.69 -7.49 -0.28
C GLY A 101 7.21 -6.40 0.67
N ASP A 102 6.34 -5.68 1.37
CA ASP A 102 6.64 -4.60 2.33
C ASP A 102 7.68 -3.56 1.83
N THR A 103 7.70 -3.29 0.52
CA THR A 103 8.72 -2.41 -0.08
C THR A 103 8.37 -0.92 -0.01
N ALA A 104 7.07 -0.59 0.04
CA ALA A 104 6.54 0.77 -0.06
C ALA A 104 7.03 1.58 -1.28
N GLN A 105 7.50 0.91 -2.35
CA GLN A 105 8.18 1.56 -3.49
C GLN A 105 7.29 1.79 -4.72
N THR A 106 6.30 0.92 -4.96
CA THR A 106 5.53 0.93 -6.21
C THR A 106 4.75 2.24 -6.41
N GLY A 107 4.06 2.74 -5.37
CA GLY A 107 3.34 4.02 -5.42
C GLY A 107 4.26 5.20 -5.79
N PRO A 108 5.32 5.47 -5.02
CA PRO A 108 6.31 6.50 -5.35
C PRO A 108 6.95 6.32 -6.74
N GLY A 109 7.22 5.07 -7.14
CA GLY A 109 7.76 4.75 -8.45
C GLY A 109 6.82 5.16 -9.60
N ILE A 110 5.51 4.93 -9.44
CA ILE A 110 4.49 5.37 -10.40
C ILE A 110 4.45 6.91 -10.45
N ALA A 111 4.44 7.58 -9.30
CA ALA A 111 4.38 9.04 -9.24
C ALA A 111 5.58 9.68 -9.97
N CYS A 112 6.78 9.15 -9.72
CA CYS A 112 8.00 9.61 -10.37
C CYS A 112 7.94 9.43 -11.90
N ARG A 113 7.42 8.32 -12.40
CA ARG A 113 7.32 8.06 -13.84
C ARG A 113 6.27 8.94 -14.53
N LEU A 114 5.18 9.24 -13.84
CA LEU A 114 4.13 10.16 -14.33
C LEU A 114 4.53 11.64 -14.17
N GLY A 115 5.55 11.95 -13.38
CA GLY A 115 5.89 13.32 -13.00
C GLY A 115 4.86 13.96 -12.06
N PHE A 116 4.09 13.15 -11.33
CA PHE A 116 3.07 13.62 -10.41
C PHE A 116 3.67 13.99 -9.05
N PRO A 117 3.19 15.06 -8.38
CA PRO A 117 3.43 15.25 -6.97
C PRO A 117 3.00 14.01 -6.18
N GLN A 118 3.87 13.54 -5.28
CA GLN A 118 3.59 12.39 -4.43
C GLN A 118 3.34 12.81 -2.98
N LEU A 119 2.27 12.27 -2.40
CA LEU A 119 1.87 12.47 -1.03
C LEU A 119 1.81 11.10 -0.35
N THR A 120 2.89 10.73 0.34
CA THR A 120 3.02 9.41 0.96
C THR A 120 2.62 9.41 2.44
N TYR A 121 2.29 8.23 2.97
CA TYR A 121 1.89 8.02 4.37
C TYR A 121 0.69 8.87 4.80
N VAL A 122 -0.28 9.02 3.90
CA VAL A 122 -1.46 9.85 4.13
C VAL A 122 -2.41 9.18 5.12
N ILE A 123 -2.76 9.92 6.17
CA ILE A 123 -3.67 9.50 7.24
C ILE A 123 -4.95 10.32 7.27
N LYS A 124 -5.07 11.37 6.45
CA LYS A 124 -6.31 12.15 6.30
C LYS A 124 -6.28 12.97 5.02
N VAL A 125 -7.36 12.95 4.23
CA VAL A 125 -7.61 14.00 3.23
C VAL A 125 -8.36 15.13 3.93
N THR A 126 -7.74 16.31 3.99
CA THR A 126 -8.30 17.47 4.72
C THR A 126 -9.17 18.34 3.82
N ASP A 127 -8.72 18.59 2.60
CA ASP A 127 -9.48 19.34 1.60
C ASP A 127 -9.10 18.89 0.19
N ILE A 128 -10.04 19.03 -0.75
CA ILE A 128 -9.84 18.75 -2.17
C ILE A 128 -10.72 19.66 -3.00
N ASN A 129 -10.14 20.24 -4.04
CA ASN A 129 -10.84 20.98 -5.08
C ASN A 129 -10.33 20.54 -6.45
N LYS A 130 -10.69 21.27 -7.51
CA LYS A 130 -10.33 20.91 -8.89
C LYS A 130 -8.83 21.01 -9.19
N ASP A 131 -8.11 21.86 -8.46
CA ASP A 131 -6.71 22.19 -8.77
C ASP A 131 -5.74 21.62 -7.75
N THR A 132 -6.19 21.39 -6.51
CA THR A 132 -5.33 21.06 -5.38
C THR A 132 -5.96 20.05 -4.42
N ILE A 133 -5.09 19.30 -3.76
CA ILE A 133 -5.44 18.39 -2.67
C ILE A 133 -4.56 18.69 -1.46
N THR A 134 -5.18 18.78 -0.28
CA THR A 134 -4.49 18.99 1.00
C THR A 134 -4.70 17.78 1.89
N VAL A 135 -3.60 17.20 2.35
CA VAL A 135 -3.61 15.98 3.15
C VAL A 135 -2.80 16.13 4.43
N GLN A 136 -3.12 15.30 5.41
CA GLN A 136 -2.28 15.06 6.57
C GLN A 136 -1.48 13.78 6.36
N ARG A 137 -0.16 13.86 6.42
CA ARG A 137 0.73 12.68 6.36
C ARG A 137 1.40 12.44 7.71
N LYS A 138 1.70 11.17 7.97
CA LYS A 138 2.39 10.71 9.16
C LYS A 138 3.91 10.75 8.96
N LEU A 139 4.62 11.28 9.95
CA LEU A 139 6.06 11.18 10.08
C LEU A 139 6.40 10.42 11.38
N GLU A 140 7.66 10.07 11.54
CA GLU A 140 8.18 9.42 12.75
C GLU A 140 7.95 10.26 14.02
N THR A 141 8.09 11.59 13.89
CA THR A 141 8.04 12.55 14.99
C THR A 141 6.71 13.29 15.10
N GLY A 142 5.74 13.03 14.21
CA GLY A 142 4.47 13.75 14.23
C GLY A 142 3.66 13.64 12.95
N LYS A 143 2.89 14.70 12.65
CA LYS A 143 2.01 14.78 11.49
C LYS A 143 2.23 16.11 10.79
N GLU A 144 2.25 16.09 9.46
CA GLU A 144 2.37 17.29 8.64
C GLU A 144 1.14 17.47 7.77
N VAL A 145 0.73 18.72 7.54
CA VAL A 145 -0.31 19.07 6.56
C VAL A 145 0.39 19.63 5.33
N VAL A 146 0.17 18.98 4.19
CA VAL A 146 0.83 19.30 2.92
C VAL A 146 -0.21 19.44 1.81
N GLN A 147 0.02 20.37 0.90
CA GLN A 147 -0.82 20.63 -0.26
C GLN A 147 -0.05 20.34 -1.55
N ALA A 148 -0.71 19.72 -2.52
CA ALA A 148 -0.18 19.50 -3.86
C ALA A 148 -1.18 19.91 -4.93
N LYS A 149 -0.68 20.22 -6.12
CA LYS A 149 -1.51 20.41 -7.32
C LYS A 149 -1.94 19.05 -7.89
N LEU A 150 -3.12 18.99 -8.46
CA LEU A 150 -3.58 17.87 -9.28
C LEU A 150 -3.02 17.99 -10.71
N PRO A 151 -2.71 16.88 -11.41
CA PRO A 151 -2.87 15.50 -10.94
C PRO A 151 -1.80 15.08 -9.93
N ALA A 152 -2.15 14.22 -8.97
CA ALA A 152 -1.25 13.79 -7.89
C ALA A 152 -1.36 12.28 -7.60
N LEU A 153 -0.36 11.73 -6.89
CA LEU A 153 -0.39 10.36 -6.36
C LEU A 153 -0.34 10.35 -4.84
N LEU A 154 -1.24 9.59 -4.22
CA LEU A 154 -1.31 9.41 -2.78
C LEU A 154 -1.00 7.96 -2.42
N THR A 155 -0.15 7.76 -1.40
CA THR A 155 -0.07 6.48 -0.70
C THR A 155 -0.66 6.59 0.68
N VAL A 156 -1.52 5.64 1.05
CA VAL A 156 -2.38 5.78 2.24
C VAL A 156 -2.05 4.78 3.32
N GLU A 157 -2.17 5.24 4.56
CA GLU A 157 -2.12 4.44 5.77
C GLU A 157 -3.50 3.91 6.16
N LYS A 158 -3.52 2.91 7.04
CA LYS A 158 -4.79 2.33 7.55
C LYS A 158 -5.59 3.31 8.42
N GLU A 159 -4.92 4.32 8.97
CA GLU A 159 -5.53 5.37 9.79
C GLU A 159 -6.37 6.37 8.96
N LEU A 160 -6.31 6.29 7.62
CA LEU A 160 -6.99 7.24 6.73
C LEU A 160 -8.52 7.27 6.92
N ASN A 161 -9.13 6.09 6.98
CA ASN A 161 -10.57 5.94 7.00
C ASN A 161 -10.98 4.58 7.58
N ASP A 162 -12.23 4.48 8.00
CA ASP A 162 -12.86 3.20 8.31
C ASP A 162 -13.46 2.58 7.05
N LEU A 163 -13.19 1.29 6.85
CA LEU A 163 -13.69 0.54 5.70
C LEU A 163 -15.20 0.29 5.83
N ARG A 164 -15.95 0.61 4.77
CA ARG A 164 -17.37 0.28 4.70
C ARG A 164 -17.60 -1.21 4.42
N TYR A 165 -18.80 -1.68 4.73
CA TYR A 165 -19.28 -2.96 4.21
C TYR A 165 -19.90 -2.78 2.83
N ALA A 166 -19.68 -3.74 1.93
CA ALA A 166 -20.34 -3.75 0.64
C ALA A 166 -21.84 -4.03 0.80
N SER A 167 -22.68 -3.31 0.07
CA SER A 167 -24.13 -3.55 0.05
C SER A 167 -24.45 -4.83 -0.72
N LEU A 168 -25.53 -5.54 -0.35
CA LEU A 168 -25.96 -6.75 -1.05
C LEU A 168 -26.17 -6.52 -2.57
N PRO A 169 -26.81 -5.44 -3.03
CA PRO A 169 -26.93 -5.16 -4.47
C PRO A 169 -25.58 -5.02 -5.17
N ASN A 170 -24.61 -4.36 -4.53
CA ASN A 170 -23.28 -4.20 -5.12
C ASN A 170 -22.50 -5.51 -5.14
N MET A 171 -22.61 -6.33 -4.08
CA MET A 171 -22.00 -7.67 -4.05
C MET A 171 -22.52 -8.54 -5.19
N MET A 172 -23.84 -8.52 -5.46
CA MET A 172 -24.43 -9.28 -6.57
C MET A 172 -23.94 -8.78 -7.94
N LYS A 173 -23.94 -7.46 -8.17
CA LYS A 173 -23.44 -6.87 -9.43
C LYS A 173 -21.97 -7.22 -9.66
N ALA A 174 -21.17 -7.13 -8.60
CA ALA A 174 -19.73 -7.38 -8.67
C ALA A 174 -19.39 -8.86 -8.87
N ALA A 175 -20.20 -9.78 -8.35
CA ALA A 175 -20.01 -11.22 -8.57
C ALA A 175 -20.10 -11.61 -10.06
N SER A 176 -20.98 -10.95 -10.81
CA SER A 176 -21.11 -11.13 -12.27
C SER A 176 -20.22 -10.21 -13.11
N TYR A 177 -19.50 -9.28 -12.49
CA TYR A 177 -18.66 -8.34 -13.22
C TYR A 177 -17.42 -9.03 -13.77
N GLU A 178 -17.12 -8.83 -15.05
CA GLU A 178 -15.89 -9.32 -15.67
C GLU A 178 -14.90 -8.15 -15.83
N PRO A 179 -13.77 -8.16 -15.09
CA PRO A 179 -12.74 -7.14 -15.26
C PRO A 179 -12.17 -7.15 -16.67
N GLU A 180 -11.90 -5.96 -17.19
CA GLU A 180 -11.17 -5.79 -18.44
C GLU A 180 -9.76 -6.36 -18.29
N MET A 181 -9.32 -7.14 -19.27
CA MET A 181 -7.99 -7.74 -19.26
C MET A 181 -7.09 -6.99 -20.25
N ILE A 182 -5.95 -6.55 -19.75
CA ILE A 182 -4.89 -5.95 -20.54
C ILE A 182 -3.67 -6.87 -20.43
N ASP A 183 -3.18 -7.30 -21.58
CA ASP A 183 -1.99 -8.13 -21.72
C ASP A 183 -0.83 -7.32 -22.31
N SER A 184 0.33 -7.97 -22.49
CA SER A 184 1.53 -7.31 -23.04
C SER A 184 1.41 -6.89 -24.51
N LYS A 185 0.33 -7.29 -25.19
CA LYS A 185 0.08 -7.03 -26.62
C LYS A 185 -1.04 -6.01 -26.84
N SER A 186 -1.76 -5.64 -25.80
CA SER A 186 -2.90 -4.73 -25.86
C SER A 186 -2.50 -3.32 -26.28
N PHE A 187 -1.28 -2.90 -25.94
CA PHE A 187 -0.62 -1.69 -26.43
C PHE A 187 0.91 -1.84 -26.29
N GLU A 188 1.65 -0.86 -26.79
CA GLU A 188 3.12 -0.94 -26.82
C GLU A 188 3.72 -0.81 -25.42
N PHE A 189 4.40 -1.87 -24.96
CA PHE A 189 5.27 -1.85 -23.80
C PHE A 189 6.73 -2.01 -24.25
N ASP A 190 7.63 -1.18 -23.72
CA ASP A 190 9.06 -1.46 -23.72
C ASP A 190 9.38 -2.74 -22.93
N VAL A 191 9.73 -3.80 -23.68
CA VAL A 191 10.09 -5.13 -23.17
C VAL A 191 11.30 -5.09 -22.24
N THR A 192 12.15 -4.08 -22.36
CA THR A 192 13.34 -3.93 -21.51
C THR A 192 13.01 -3.38 -20.13
N GLN A 193 11.80 -2.87 -19.91
CA GLN A 193 11.35 -2.29 -18.65
C GLN A 193 10.25 -3.10 -17.94
N MET A 194 9.88 -4.28 -18.46
CA MET A 194 8.85 -5.14 -17.87
C MET A 194 9.37 -6.52 -17.47
N GLY A 195 8.68 -7.15 -16.51
CA GLY A 195 8.98 -8.50 -16.06
C GLY A 195 10.37 -8.63 -15.45
N LEU A 196 10.89 -9.85 -15.47
CA LEU A 196 12.27 -10.15 -15.02
C LEU A 196 13.35 -9.34 -15.76
N LYS A 197 13.14 -8.99 -17.03
CA LYS A 197 14.12 -8.24 -17.82
C LYS A 197 14.26 -6.79 -17.37
N GLY A 198 13.13 -6.16 -17.01
CA GLY A 198 13.10 -4.81 -16.47
C GLY A 198 13.36 -4.72 -14.97
N SER A 199 13.60 -5.84 -14.31
CA SER A 199 13.81 -5.91 -12.86
C SER A 199 15.30 -5.81 -12.53
N PRO A 200 15.80 -4.67 -12.01
CA PRO A 200 17.18 -4.57 -11.55
C PRO A 200 17.46 -5.44 -10.31
N THR A 201 16.42 -5.81 -9.55
CA THR A 201 16.56 -6.66 -8.37
C THR A 201 16.04 -8.07 -8.62
N SER A 202 16.66 -9.06 -7.98
CA SER A 202 16.25 -10.47 -8.07
C SER A 202 16.37 -11.15 -6.70
N VAL A 203 15.31 -11.86 -6.31
CA VAL A 203 15.26 -12.56 -5.02
C VAL A 203 16.01 -13.89 -5.15
N ASN A 204 17.23 -13.93 -4.61
CA ASN A 204 18.08 -15.13 -4.67
C ASN A 204 17.60 -16.24 -3.72
N LYS A 205 17.19 -15.91 -2.49
CA LYS A 205 16.80 -16.88 -1.47
C LYS A 205 15.72 -16.33 -0.55
N ILE A 206 14.74 -17.18 -0.21
CA ILE A 206 13.70 -16.92 0.78
C ILE A 206 13.83 -17.97 1.88
N PHE A 207 13.89 -17.54 3.14
CA PHE A 207 13.95 -18.43 4.31
C PHE A 207 13.19 -17.81 5.48
N ALA A 208 12.63 -18.64 6.36
CA ALA A 208 11.98 -18.16 7.56
C ALA A 208 13.03 -17.70 8.58
N PRO A 209 12.81 -16.56 9.28
CA PRO A 209 13.67 -16.19 10.39
C PRO A 209 13.58 -17.26 11.51
N PRO A 210 14.65 -17.44 12.30
CA PRO A 210 14.63 -18.38 13.41
C PRO A 210 13.52 -18.01 14.40
N ALA A 211 12.88 -19.02 14.99
CA ALA A 211 11.91 -18.79 16.05
C ALA A 211 12.56 -18.03 17.21
N ARG A 212 11.84 -17.06 17.79
CA ARG A 212 12.31 -16.36 18.98
C ARG A 212 12.45 -17.37 20.12
N SER A 213 13.58 -17.33 20.84
CA SER A 213 13.73 -18.07 22.09
C SER A 213 12.78 -17.50 23.16
N GLY A 214 12.31 -18.34 24.08
CA GLY A 214 11.54 -17.87 25.24
C GLY A 214 12.32 -16.83 26.03
N GLY A 215 11.62 -15.82 26.55
CA GLY A 215 12.20 -14.81 27.42
C GLY A 215 12.52 -15.37 28.80
N GLU A 216 13.44 -14.72 29.51
CA GLU A 216 13.72 -15.01 30.92
C GLU A 216 12.56 -14.53 31.79
N THR A 217 12.03 -15.38 32.67
CA THR A 217 10.95 -15.02 33.60
C THR A 217 11.52 -14.73 34.98
N PHE A 218 11.14 -13.60 35.56
CA PHE A 218 11.56 -13.18 36.90
C PHE A 218 10.37 -13.27 37.87
N ASP A 219 10.57 -13.89 39.04
CA ASP A 219 9.55 -13.98 40.09
C ASP A 219 9.72 -12.85 41.12
N GLY A 220 8.85 -11.84 41.03
CA GLY A 220 8.82 -10.66 41.90
C GLY A 220 8.00 -10.80 43.17
N THR A 221 7.48 -11.99 43.52
CA THR A 221 6.51 -12.13 44.63
C THR A 221 7.07 -11.77 46.01
N LYS A 222 8.38 -11.91 46.23
CA LYS A 222 9.04 -11.64 47.52
C LYS A 222 9.81 -10.33 47.57
N ASP A 223 10.33 -9.87 46.43
CA ASP A 223 11.09 -8.63 46.30
C ASP A 223 10.80 -7.96 44.95
N PRO A 224 9.70 -7.18 44.85
CA PRO A 224 9.33 -6.50 43.62
C PRO A 224 10.36 -5.47 43.14
N GLN A 225 11.06 -4.79 44.05
CA GLN A 225 12.01 -3.72 43.70
C GLN A 225 13.33 -4.30 43.21
N GLY A 226 13.87 -5.32 43.88
CA GLY A 226 15.10 -5.98 43.44
C GLY A 226 14.93 -6.67 42.08
N VAL A 227 13.77 -7.30 41.85
CA VAL A 227 13.46 -7.90 40.55
C VAL A 227 13.30 -6.85 39.46
N ALA A 228 12.67 -5.70 39.75
CA ALA A 228 12.60 -4.61 38.79
C ALA A 228 14.00 -4.11 38.37
N ALA A 229 14.94 -3.98 39.31
CA ALA A 229 16.32 -3.61 39.01
C ALA A 229 17.02 -4.65 38.12
N GLN A 230 16.84 -5.95 38.39
CA GLN A 230 17.39 -7.04 37.57
C GLN A 230 16.84 -7.03 36.14
N VAL A 231 15.53 -6.77 35.98
CA VAL A 231 14.90 -6.64 34.66
C VAL A 231 15.49 -5.46 33.89
N VAL A 232 15.64 -4.30 34.54
CA VAL A 232 16.25 -3.11 33.92
C VAL A 232 17.70 -3.39 33.52
N GLU A 233 18.47 -4.05 34.37
CA GLU A 233 19.85 -4.43 34.07
C GLU A 233 19.92 -5.34 32.84
N LYS A 234 19.06 -6.37 32.77
CA LYS A 234 18.96 -7.26 31.61
C LYS A 234 18.52 -6.54 30.35
N MET A 235 17.63 -5.55 30.45
CA MET A 235 17.24 -4.69 29.33
C MET A 235 18.42 -3.87 28.79
N PHE A 236 19.31 -3.39 29.66
CA PHE A 236 20.56 -2.75 29.22
C PHE A 236 21.53 -3.75 28.59
N GLN A 237 21.72 -4.92 29.18
CA GLN A 237 22.60 -5.98 28.65
C GLN A 237 22.16 -6.45 27.25
N HIS A 238 20.85 -6.52 27.01
CA HIS A 238 20.29 -6.90 25.71
C HIS A 238 20.07 -5.72 24.75
N ASN A 239 20.54 -4.51 25.09
CA ASN A 239 20.35 -3.28 24.30
C ASN A 239 18.88 -2.98 23.95
N ILE A 240 17.95 -3.41 24.79
CA ILE A 240 16.51 -3.12 24.64
C ILE A 240 16.25 -1.65 25.00
N ILE A 241 16.97 -1.13 25.98
CA ILE A 241 16.95 0.27 26.38
C ILE A 241 18.37 0.83 26.20
N MET A 242 18.47 1.98 25.55
CA MET A 242 19.73 2.73 25.44
C MET A 242 19.56 4.07 26.14
N VAL A 243 20.59 4.52 26.87
CA VAL A 243 20.62 5.88 27.42
C VAL A 243 20.80 6.84 26.26
N ASN A 244 19.77 7.62 25.95
CA ASN A 244 19.87 8.69 24.96
C ASN A 244 20.71 9.84 25.55
N PRO A 245 21.94 10.13 25.07
CA PRO A 245 22.77 11.19 25.62
C PRO A 245 22.17 12.59 25.42
N ALA A 246 21.24 12.74 24.48
CA ALA A 246 20.55 14.00 24.20
C ALA A 246 19.26 14.19 25.02
N ALA A 247 18.80 13.17 25.75
CA ALA A 247 17.64 13.29 26.62
C ALA A 247 18.02 14.09 27.88
N LYS A 248 17.89 15.42 27.82
CA LYS A 248 17.93 16.29 28.99
C LYS A 248 16.68 16.05 29.84
N GLY A 249 16.72 15.08 30.74
CA GLY A 249 15.60 14.80 31.62
C GLY A 249 15.89 13.66 32.59
N GLY A 250 16.51 13.99 33.72
CA GLY A 250 16.71 13.09 34.85
C GLY A 250 17.71 13.69 35.82
N ASN A 251 17.22 14.41 36.83
CA ASN A 251 18.06 14.91 37.92
C ASN A 251 18.81 13.72 38.55
N ARG A 252 20.14 13.83 38.57
CA ARG A 252 21.00 13.05 39.46
C ARG A 252 20.66 13.38 40.91
#